data_AF-A0AAW0BNX3-F1
#
_entry.id   AF-A0AAW0BNX3-F1
#
_cell.length_a   1.000
_cell.length_b   1.000
_cell.length_c   1.000
_cell.angle_alpha   90.00
_cell.angle_beta   90.00
_cell.angle_gamma   90.00
#
_symmetry.space_group_name_H-M   'P 1'
#
loop_
_entity.id
_entity.type
_entity.pdbx_description
1 polymer ?
#
loop_
_entity_poly.entity_id
_entity_poly.type
_entity_poly.pdbx_seq_one_letter_code
_entity_poly.pdbx_strand_id
1 'polypeptide(L)'
;MAESTGRKDAPLVSPTLFGNLTQLIPETTHHVTKLLTELLEVIASDACDTKRSQHALYWTVSTFRDCIQQINNLVVTANDESNESWDAFKNYTTMIPKLEGLLLEFCNFSSAESLRKRAPSEATVQLDIQFIDDWKQARDELRKHDQLLLDWERSGEDPAEKLKREENFRISWRYDDTDLYRSISRQWVERRGASDFPKIKQQLDAISVLDTLSDELTTQFLRSTMIIDVSLSARADNVAAMADSEELWDAIRGLVNAVEKAANGGAKTIDDIASAYQALVDILTKELPVALPESYIKLRSLFKSIVRPYYARTLVLVLECHALELKFGEDKTHKRRRPFNEAVQKTVEMLEAVARVTYDPKTKWDGHSPTDQIISAAEASVKDCLNAYHVDTATFDANLEKARQEDTDRLARIYERFSKLDPAKTNRANSVEVQVAVGANKTTYSVEPSSTLSALAWLVTSALSKEPSDDDLRKRGVFTVEGKVYDSDTTVESLQEKGAERDLVFSVLKSTQENAAAPQDGLGAGNGVEGN
;
A
#
# COMPACT_ATOMS: atom_id res chain seq x y z
N MET A 1 89.96 17.76 4.55
CA MET A 1 89.64 16.57 3.73
C MET A 1 89.74 15.35 4.63
N ALA A 2 88.60 14.84 5.08
CA ALA A 2 88.35 13.47 5.56
C ALA A 2 86.83 13.38 5.85
N GLU A 3 86.25 12.23 5.60
CA GLU A 3 84.88 12.04 5.14
C GLU A 3 83.78 12.24 6.20
N SER A 4 82.75 12.99 5.80
CA SER A 4 81.42 12.93 6.39
C SER A 4 80.71 11.72 5.80
N THR A 5 80.66 10.62 6.56
CA THR A 5 79.84 9.45 6.21
C THR A 5 78.38 9.81 6.45
N GLY A 6 77.70 10.20 5.37
CA GLY A 6 76.26 10.40 5.35
C GLY A 6 75.53 9.13 5.78
N ARG A 7 74.81 9.21 6.91
CA ARG A 7 73.64 8.36 7.13
C ARG A 7 72.65 8.69 6.01
N LYS A 8 72.51 7.76 5.09
CA LYS A 8 71.35 7.74 4.18
C LYS A 8 70.14 7.46 5.06
N ASP A 9 69.42 8.51 5.42
CA ASP A 9 68.05 8.36 5.92
C ASP A 9 67.28 7.58 4.85
N ALA A 10 66.91 6.34 5.19
CA ALA A 10 66.05 5.54 4.35
C ALA A 10 64.74 6.32 4.11
N PRO A 11 64.18 6.28 2.89
CA PRO A 11 62.93 6.98 2.62
C PRO A 11 61.85 6.43 3.56
N LEU A 12 61.31 7.31 4.42
CA LEU A 12 60.10 7.06 5.19
C LEU A 12 58.98 6.73 4.20
N VAL A 13 58.74 5.43 3.98
CA VAL A 13 57.57 4.93 3.28
C VAL A 13 56.35 5.52 3.99
N SER A 14 55.48 6.22 3.27
CA SER A 14 54.26 6.76 3.87
C SER A 14 53.52 5.61 4.56
N PRO A 15 53.30 5.68 5.89
CA PRO A 15 52.77 4.56 6.63
C PRO A 15 51.36 4.25 6.14
N THR A 16 51.13 3.02 5.68
CA THR A 16 49.79 2.54 5.34
C THR A 16 49.02 2.28 6.64
N LEU A 17 47.67 2.31 6.60
CA LEU A 17 46.86 1.97 7.77
C LEU A 17 47.20 0.55 8.26
N PHE A 18 47.23 -0.42 7.36
CA PHE A 18 47.65 -1.78 7.67
C PHE A 18 49.03 -1.82 8.32
N GLY A 19 50.02 -1.11 7.75
CA GLY A 19 51.36 -1.02 8.33
C GLY A 19 51.35 -0.40 9.73
N ASN A 20 50.57 0.65 9.96
CA ASN A 20 50.42 1.22 11.30
C ASN A 20 49.82 0.22 12.29
N LEU A 21 48.87 -0.61 11.86
CA LEU A 21 48.22 -1.59 12.73
C LEU A 21 49.11 -2.80 13.05
N THR A 22 50.06 -3.15 12.18
CA THR A 22 50.85 -4.40 12.29
C THR A 22 52.33 -4.19 12.60
N GLN A 23 52.90 -3.02 12.31
CA GLN A 23 54.35 -2.80 12.40
C GLN A 23 54.86 -2.82 13.85
N LEU A 24 55.84 -3.69 14.10
CA LEU A 24 56.54 -3.83 15.38
C LEU A 24 57.83 -3.02 15.38
N ILE A 25 58.21 -2.43 16.52
CA ILE A 25 59.39 -1.57 16.68
C ILE A 25 60.24 -2.04 17.88
N PRO A 26 61.49 -2.52 17.67
CA PRO A 26 62.17 -2.72 16.38
C PRO A 26 61.52 -3.84 15.54
N GLU A 27 61.78 -3.85 14.22
CA GLU A 27 61.32 -4.89 13.27
C GLU A 27 62.03 -6.24 13.49
N THR A 28 62.00 -6.75 14.71
CA THR A 28 62.54 -8.05 15.08
C THR A 28 61.38 -8.98 15.40
N THR A 29 61.09 -9.88 14.46
CA THR A 29 60.16 -10.99 14.67
C THR A 29 60.91 -12.15 15.32
N HIS A 30 60.44 -12.61 16.48
CA HIS A 30 60.98 -13.80 17.11
C HIS A 30 60.16 -15.03 16.71
N HIS A 31 60.80 -16.19 16.57
CA HIS A 31 60.09 -17.43 16.22
C HIS A 31 58.96 -17.77 17.20
N VAL A 32 59.16 -17.47 18.49
CA VAL A 32 58.18 -17.73 19.55
C VAL A 32 56.93 -16.84 19.47
N THR A 33 56.98 -15.70 18.79
CA THR A 33 55.85 -14.77 18.62
C THR A 33 55.30 -14.73 17.20
N LYS A 34 55.87 -15.52 16.28
CA LYS A 34 55.51 -15.52 14.85
C LYS A 34 54.02 -15.73 14.61
N LEU A 35 53.41 -16.71 15.29
CA LEU A 35 51.97 -16.99 15.16
C LEU A 35 51.12 -15.78 15.59
N LEU A 36 51.51 -15.08 16.66
CA LEU A 36 50.79 -13.88 17.12
C LEU A 36 50.85 -12.77 16.08
N THR A 37 51.99 -12.60 15.41
CA THR A 37 52.15 -11.64 14.31
C THR A 37 51.30 -12.02 13.10
N GLU A 38 51.29 -13.29 12.70
CA GLU A 38 50.45 -13.78 11.58
C GLU A 38 48.95 -13.60 11.89
N LEU A 39 48.51 -13.86 13.13
CA LEU A 39 47.13 -13.61 13.56
C LEU A 39 46.79 -12.11 13.56
N LEU A 40 47.70 -11.27 14.05
CA LEU A 40 47.54 -9.80 14.02
C LEU A 40 47.37 -9.29 12.58
N GLU A 41 48.15 -9.80 11.63
CA GLU A 41 48.06 -9.41 10.21
C GLU A 41 46.70 -9.79 9.61
N VAL A 42 46.16 -10.98 9.92
CA VAL A 42 44.82 -11.39 9.47
C VAL A 42 43.75 -10.44 10.03
N ILE A 43 43.77 -10.21 11.34
CA ILE A 43 42.81 -9.31 12.01
C ILE A 43 42.93 -7.89 11.46
N ALA A 44 44.15 -7.38 11.25
CA ALA A 44 44.37 -6.05 10.72
C ALA A 44 43.84 -5.91 9.29
N SER A 45 43.94 -6.96 8.48
CA SER A 45 43.33 -7.01 7.15
C SER A 45 41.80 -6.90 7.25
N ASP A 46 41.18 -7.73 8.09
CA ASP A 46 39.72 -7.70 8.31
C ASP A 46 39.25 -6.35 8.85
N ALA A 47 40.01 -5.74 9.77
CA ALA A 47 39.74 -4.43 10.31
C ALA A 47 39.82 -3.34 9.24
N CYS A 48 40.75 -3.42 8.28
CA CYS A 48 40.83 -2.47 7.18
C CYS A 48 39.61 -2.53 6.24
N ASP A 49 38.97 -3.70 6.14
CA ASP A 49 37.80 -3.93 5.28
C ASP A 49 36.45 -3.63 5.96
N THR A 50 36.44 -3.43 7.29
CA THR A 50 35.23 -3.14 8.04
C THR A 50 34.61 -1.78 7.68
N LYS A 51 33.28 -1.72 7.76
CA LYS A 51 32.48 -0.52 7.40
C LYS A 51 31.82 0.15 8.60
N ARG A 52 31.90 -0.47 9.78
CA ARG A 52 31.32 0.01 11.04
C ARG A 52 32.29 -0.28 12.19
N SER A 53 32.17 0.47 13.29
CA SER A 53 33.06 0.34 14.46
C SER A 53 34.56 0.43 14.12
N GLN A 54 34.91 1.27 13.15
CA GLN A 54 36.25 1.29 12.56
C GLN A 54 37.30 1.76 13.58
N HIS A 55 37.02 2.84 14.31
CA HIS A 55 37.98 3.39 15.27
C HIS A 55 38.21 2.47 16.46
N ALA A 56 37.13 1.86 16.96
CA ALA A 56 37.20 0.86 18.02
C ALA A 56 38.07 -0.32 17.56
N LEU A 57 37.77 -0.92 16.41
CA LEU A 57 38.56 -2.01 15.83
C LEU A 57 40.03 -1.64 15.64
N TYR A 58 40.33 -0.46 15.08
CA TYR A 58 41.72 -0.01 14.92
C TYR A 58 42.45 0.12 16.26
N TRP A 59 41.77 0.58 17.30
CA TRP A 59 42.34 0.65 18.64
C TRP A 59 42.55 -0.72 19.27
N THR A 60 41.61 -1.64 19.11
CA THR A 60 41.73 -3.03 19.57
C THR A 60 42.94 -3.70 18.90
N VAL A 61 43.06 -3.59 17.57
CA VAL A 61 44.19 -4.14 16.80
C VAL A 61 45.53 -3.50 17.19
N SER A 62 45.56 -2.17 17.34
CA SER A 62 46.76 -1.47 17.81
C SER A 62 47.16 -1.92 19.22
N THR A 63 46.19 -2.24 20.08
CA THR A 63 46.45 -2.75 21.44
C THR A 63 47.02 -4.17 21.38
N PHE A 64 46.49 -5.04 20.51
CA PHE A 64 47.08 -6.36 20.26
C PHE A 64 48.54 -6.25 19.79
N ARG A 65 48.83 -5.36 18.83
CA ARG A 65 50.18 -5.05 18.36
C ARG A 65 51.08 -4.64 19.53
N ASP A 66 50.63 -3.74 20.38
CA ASP A 66 51.39 -3.25 21.54
C ASP A 66 51.67 -4.38 22.55
N CYS A 67 50.71 -5.29 22.75
CA CYS A 67 50.91 -6.48 23.58
C CYS A 67 51.95 -7.44 22.98
N ILE A 68 51.93 -7.66 21.66
CA ILE A 68 52.96 -8.46 20.97
C ILE A 68 54.33 -7.78 21.09
N GLN A 69 54.40 -6.46 20.94
CA GLN A 69 55.64 -5.71 21.11
C GLN A 69 56.20 -5.85 22.52
N GLN A 70 55.34 -5.82 23.53
CA GLN A 70 55.74 -6.03 24.92
C GLN A 70 56.33 -7.44 25.14
N ILE A 71 55.70 -8.47 24.57
CA ILE A 71 56.23 -9.84 24.61
C ILE A 71 57.59 -9.92 23.93
N ASN A 72 57.75 -9.30 22.75
CA ASN A 72 59.05 -9.25 22.05
C ASN A 72 60.12 -8.55 22.90
N ASN A 73 59.80 -7.45 23.57
CA ASN A 73 60.73 -6.78 24.48
C ASN A 73 61.16 -7.67 25.66
N LEU A 74 60.25 -8.49 26.20
CA LEU A 74 60.58 -9.49 27.22
C LEU A 74 61.47 -10.61 26.68
N VAL A 75 61.25 -11.05 25.43
CA VAL A 75 62.12 -12.04 24.76
C VAL A 75 63.53 -11.49 24.58
N VAL A 76 63.68 -10.22 24.20
CA VAL A 76 64.99 -9.56 24.12
C VAL A 76 65.63 -9.49 25.49
N THR A 77 64.89 -9.06 26.52
CA THR A 77 65.39 -8.94 27.91
C THR A 77 65.81 -10.28 28.51
N ALA A 78 65.11 -11.37 28.17
CA ALA A 78 65.44 -12.72 28.64
C ALA A 78 66.70 -13.30 27.97
N ASN A 79 67.08 -12.80 26.80
CA ASN A 79 68.28 -13.22 26.06
C ASN A 79 69.48 -12.28 26.27
N ASP A 80 69.34 -11.24 27.09
CA ASP A 80 70.44 -10.36 27.46
C ASP A 80 71.38 -11.07 28.44
N GLU A 81 72.64 -11.28 28.04
CA GLU A 81 73.66 -11.96 28.87
C GLU A 81 73.94 -11.24 30.20
N SER A 82 73.57 -9.97 30.32
CA SER A 82 73.69 -9.19 31.56
C SER A 82 72.52 -9.37 32.53
N ASN A 83 71.43 -10.02 32.11
CA ASN A 83 70.26 -10.28 32.93
C ASN A 83 70.30 -11.68 33.57
N GLU A 84 70.60 -11.74 34.87
CA GLU A 84 70.65 -13.01 35.62
C GLU A 84 69.25 -13.52 36.04
N SER A 85 68.17 -12.74 35.84
CA SER A 85 66.82 -13.12 36.27
C SER A 85 66.04 -13.91 35.21
N TRP A 86 65.38 -14.98 35.66
CA TRP A 86 64.46 -15.80 34.85
C TRP A 86 63.04 -15.23 34.73
N ASP A 87 62.77 -14.07 35.32
CA ASP A 87 61.41 -13.53 35.40
C ASP A 87 60.88 -13.12 34.02
N ALA A 88 61.70 -12.50 33.17
CA ALA A 88 61.31 -12.16 31.81
C ALA A 88 60.92 -13.41 30.99
N PHE A 89 61.67 -14.50 31.14
CA PHE A 89 61.37 -15.79 30.51
C PHE A 89 60.02 -16.36 30.96
N LYS A 90 59.78 -16.40 32.27
CA LYS A 90 58.51 -16.89 32.83
C LYS A 90 57.33 -16.02 32.40
N ASN A 91 57.52 -14.70 32.37
CA ASN A 91 56.47 -13.76 32.01
C ASN A 91 56.05 -13.93 30.54
N TYR A 92 56.99 -13.91 29.59
CA TYR A 92 56.63 -14.00 28.17
C TYR A 92 56.04 -15.38 27.82
N THR A 93 56.56 -16.48 28.40
CA THR A 93 56.03 -17.83 28.14
C THR A 93 54.62 -18.04 28.72
N THR A 94 54.26 -17.30 29.77
CA THR A 94 52.90 -17.30 30.34
C THR A 94 51.94 -16.40 29.56
N MET A 95 52.45 -15.28 29.01
CA MET A 95 51.66 -14.31 28.25
C MET A 95 51.26 -14.81 26.86
N ILE A 96 52.14 -15.53 26.15
CA ILE A 96 51.90 -15.99 24.77
C ILE A 96 50.58 -16.78 24.64
N PRO A 97 50.32 -17.87 25.41
CA PRO A 97 49.09 -18.65 25.23
C PRO A 97 47.81 -17.86 25.54
N LYS A 98 47.88 -16.92 26.49
CA LYS A 98 46.74 -16.05 26.83
C LYS A 98 46.41 -15.11 25.67
N LEU A 99 47.43 -14.46 25.11
CA LEU A 99 47.25 -13.53 23.99
C LEU A 99 46.84 -14.26 22.71
N GLU A 100 47.41 -15.43 22.46
CA GLU A 100 47.04 -16.31 21.35
C GLU A 100 45.55 -16.66 21.40
N GLY A 101 45.03 -17.07 22.58
CA GLY A 101 43.61 -17.36 22.75
C GLY A 101 42.71 -16.15 22.45
N LEU A 102 43.08 -14.96 22.91
CA LEU A 102 42.33 -13.73 22.62
C LEU A 102 42.37 -13.36 21.13
N LEU A 103 43.53 -13.45 20.48
CA LEU A 103 43.68 -13.20 19.05
C LEU A 103 42.85 -14.19 18.23
N LEU A 104 42.85 -15.48 18.58
CA LEU A 104 42.06 -16.50 17.89
C LEU A 104 40.55 -16.26 18.02
N GLU A 105 40.06 -15.89 19.20
CA GLU A 105 38.64 -15.51 19.39
C GLU A 105 38.31 -14.28 18.52
N PHE A 106 39.19 -13.29 18.53
CA PHE A 106 39.00 -12.04 17.79
C PHE A 106 39.11 -12.18 16.27
N CYS A 107 39.88 -13.14 15.75
CA CYS A 107 39.89 -13.48 14.32
C CYS A 107 38.49 -13.84 13.82
N ASN A 108 37.74 -14.65 14.58
CA ASN A 108 36.38 -15.03 14.17
C ASN A 108 35.44 -13.82 14.17
N PHE A 109 35.56 -12.96 15.18
CA PHE A 109 34.79 -11.72 15.27
C PHE A 109 35.09 -10.77 14.11
N SER A 110 36.37 -10.43 13.90
CA SER A 110 36.81 -9.47 12.87
C SER A 110 36.47 -9.93 11.45
N SER A 111 36.61 -11.22 11.15
CA SER A 111 36.21 -11.81 9.87
C SER A 111 34.70 -11.72 9.63
N ALA A 112 33.88 -11.95 10.67
CA ALA A 112 32.43 -11.80 10.55
C ALA A 112 32.02 -10.33 10.39
N GLU A 113 32.72 -9.41 11.07
CA GLU A 113 32.42 -7.98 11.07
C GLU A 113 32.81 -7.30 9.75
N SER A 114 33.92 -7.71 9.10
CA SER A 114 34.41 -7.14 7.84
C SER A 114 33.42 -7.30 6.68
N LEU A 115 32.61 -8.36 6.70
CA LEU A 115 31.59 -8.64 5.68
C LEU A 115 30.31 -7.82 5.85
N ARG A 116 30.10 -7.19 7.02
CA ARG A 116 28.82 -6.55 7.36
C ARG A 116 28.67 -5.18 6.72
N LYS A 117 27.42 -4.81 6.44
CA LYS A 117 27.07 -3.48 5.94
C LYS A 117 27.09 -2.47 7.07
N ARG A 118 27.28 -1.19 6.73
CA ARG A 118 27.33 -0.07 7.68
C ARG A 118 25.97 0.28 8.30
N ALA A 119 24.89 0.13 7.53
CA ALA A 119 23.55 0.56 7.93
C ALA A 119 22.49 -0.42 7.37
N PRO A 120 21.27 -0.43 7.96
CA PRO A 120 20.15 -1.21 7.44
C PRO A 120 19.92 -0.88 5.96
N SER A 121 19.79 -1.91 5.14
CA SER A 121 19.63 -1.81 3.68
C SER A 121 19.07 -3.07 3.06
N GLU A 122 18.31 -3.82 3.84
CA GLU A 122 17.75 -5.09 3.41
C GLU A 122 16.43 -4.89 2.66
N ALA A 123 16.01 -5.93 1.95
CA ALA A 123 14.83 -5.88 1.09
C ALA A 123 13.50 -5.85 1.88
N THR A 124 13.53 -6.18 3.18
CA THR A 124 12.34 -6.26 4.03
C THR A 124 12.60 -5.66 5.41
N VAL A 125 11.54 -5.16 6.04
CA VAL A 125 11.57 -4.62 7.41
C VAL A 125 12.11 -5.65 8.41
N GLN A 126 11.73 -6.93 8.28
CA GLN A 126 12.19 -7.99 9.19
C GLN A 126 13.70 -8.20 9.11
N LEU A 127 14.28 -8.14 7.91
CA LEU A 127 15.72 -8.25 7.73
C LEU A 127 16.46 -7.01 8.27
N ASP A 128 15.88 -5.82 8.13
CA ASP A 128 16.43 -4.61 8.73
C ASP A 128 16.38 -4.63 10.26
N ILE A 129 15.31 -5.19 10.86
CA ILE A 129 15.23 -5.39 12.32
C ILE A 129 16.32 -6.38 12.77
N GLN A 130 16.45 -7.52 12.08
CA GLN A 130 17.51 -8.50 12.38
C GLN A 130 18.90 -7.87 12.28
N PHE A 131 19.13 -7.02 11.27
CA PHE A 131 20.38 -6.28 11.14
C PHE A 131 20.66 -5.40 12.36
N ILE A 132 19.66 -4.72 12.91
CA ILE A 132 19.82 -3.85 14.09
C ILE A 132 20.21 -4.68 15.33
N ASP A 133 19.62 -5.86 15.48
CA ASP A 133 19.94 -6.77 16.59
C ASP A 133 21.34 -7.39 16.42
N ASP A 134 21.72 -7.80 15.21
CA ASP A 134 23.06 -8.30 14.90
C ASP A 134 24.15 -7.22 15.09
N TRP A 135 23.81 -5.96 14.81
CA TRP A 135 24.66 -4.81 15.10
C TRP A 135 24.87 -4.64 16.60
N LYS A 136 23.79 -4.70 17.40
CA LYS A 136 23.88 -4.61 18.86
C LYS A 136 24.80 -5.70 19.41
N GLN A 137 24.57 -6.95 19.01
CA GLN A 137 25.34 -8.09 19.49
C GLN A 137 26.84 -7.95 19.18
N ALA A 138 27.20 -7.58 17.94
CA ALA A 138 28.61 -7.39 17.60
C ALA A 138 29.26 -6.23 18.34
N ARG A 139 28.51 -5.15 18.62
CA ARG A 139 29.01 -4.05 19.42
C ARG A 139 29.30 -4.48 20.87
N ASP A 140 28.43 -5.28 21.47
CA ASP A 140 28.63 -5.84 22.81
C ASP A 140 29.83 -6.80 22.83
N GLU A 141 29.99 -7.61 21.79
CA GLU A 141 31.11 -8.54 21.63
C GLU A 141 32.47 -7.82 21.46
N LEU A 142 32.54 -6.77 20.64
CA LEU A 142 33.75 -5.94 20.51
C LEU A 142 34.17 -5.35 21.86
N ARG A 143 33.21 -4.82 22.63
CA ARG A 143 33.49 -4.23 23.94
C ARG A 143 33.93 -5.25 24.97
N LYS A 144 33.36 -6.45 24.91
CA LYS A 144 33.84 -7.59 25.69
C LYS A 144 35.30 -7.89 25.36
N HIS A 145 35.69 -7.89 24.09
CA HIS A 145 37.10 -8.09 23.69
C HIS A 145 38.03 -6.98 24.18
N ASP A 146 37.60 -5.73 24.06
CA ASP A 146 38.36 -4.58 24.59
C ASP A 146 38.55 -4.70 26.11
N GLN A 147 37.51 -5.11 26.84
CA GLN A 147 37.59 -5.35 28.28
C GLN A 147 38.53 -6.52 28.61
N LEU A 148 38.46 -7.63 27.88
CA LEU A 148 39.38 -8.77 28.06
C LEU A 148 40.84 -8.36 27.80
N LEU A 149 41.09 -7.49 26.83
CA LEU A 149 42.42 -6.93 26.57
C LEU A 149 42.91 -6.01 27.69
N LEU A 150 42.02 -5.21 28.28
CA LEU A 150 42.32 -4.40 29.46
C LEU A 150 42.63 -5.25 30.68
N ASP A 151 41.99 -6.41 30.80
CA ASP A 151 42.13 -7.34 31.92
C ASP A 151 43.25 -8.37 31.73
N TRP A 152 43.91 -8.42 30.57
CA TRP A 152 44.94 -9.40 30.16
C TRP A 152 46.26 -9.39 31.00
N GLU A 153 46.25 -8.86 32.22
CA GLU A 153 47.29 -9.07 33.24
C GLU A 153 48.66 -8.47 32.87
N ARG A 154 48.72 -7.14 32.83
CA ARG A 154 50.01 -6.44 32.97
C ARG A 154 50.36 -6.33 34.46
N SER A 155 51.00 -7.37 34.99
CA SER A 155 51.58 -7.33 36.33
C SER A 155 52.59 -6.17 36.42
N GLY A 156 52.23 -5.10 37.14
CA GLY A 156 53.09 -3.93 37.36
C GLY A 156 52.86 -2.75 36.40
N GLU A 157 51.79 -2.74 35.59
CA GLU A 157 51.43 -1.54 34.82
C GLU A 157 51.03 -0.38 35.75
N ASP A 158 51.50 0.82 35.41
CA ASP A 158 51.12 2.04 36.11
C ASP A 158 49.60 2.25 36.00
N PRO A 159 48.87 2.41 37.13
CA PRO A 159 47.45 2.72 37.12
C PRO A 159 47.06 3.89 36.20
N ALA A 160 47.95 4.88 36.03
CA ALA A 160 47.71 6.01 35.14
C ALA A 160 47.71 5.60 33.65
N GLU A 161 48.57 4.66 33.26
CA GLU A 161 48.61 4.14 31.88
C GLU A 161 47.40 3.25 31.58
N LYS A 162 46.96 2.44 32.56
CA LYS A 162 45.72 1.65 32.45
C LYS A 162 44.52 2.56 32.25
N LEU A 163 44.35 3.59 33.09
CA LEU A 163 43.27 4.57 32.98
C LEU A 163 43.28 5.29 31.62
N LYS A 164 44.47 5.65 31.12
CA LYS A 164 44.60 6.28 29.79
C LYS A 164 44.15 5.35 28.67
N ARG A 165 44.45 4.05 28.76
CA ARG A 165 44.00 3.05 27.76
C ARG A 165 42.49 2.86 27.80
N GLU A 166 41.91 2.71 28.98
CA GLU A 166 40.46 2.64 29.15
C GLU A 166 39.76 3.86 28.55
N GLU A 167 40.31 5.05 28.77
CA GLU A 167 39.78 6.28 28.20
C GLU A 167 39.91 6.32 26.66
N ASN A 168 41.02 5.84 26.10
CA ASN A 168 41.19 5.75 24.65
C ASN A 168 40.13 4.83 24.00
N PHE A 169 39.84 3.68 24.60
CA PHE A 169 38.76 2.81 24.14
C PHE A 169 37.41 3.52 24.17
N ARG A 170 37.07 4.20 25.27
CA ARG A 170 35.82 4.97 25.38
C ARG A 170 35.72 6.08 24.34
N ILE A 171 36.80 6.81 24.08
CA ILE A 171 36.85 7.84 23.04
C ILE A 171 36.60 7.22 21.66
N SER A 172 37.21 6.06 21.38
CA SER A 172 37.04 5.35 20.10
C SER A 172 35.61 4.88 19.88
N TRP A 173 34.99 4.30 20.92
CA TRP A 173 33.59 3.86 20.89
C TRP A 173 32.65 5.03 20.61
N ARG A 174 32.86 6.17 21.27
CA ARG A 174 32.07 7.39 21.06
C ARG A 174 32.21 7.92 19.65
N TYR A 175 33.42 7.87 19.09
CA TYR A 175 33.65 8.33 17.73
C TYR A 175 32.80 7.51 16.74
N ASP A 176 32.85 6.18 16.84
CA ASP A 176 32.10 5.29 15.96
C ASP A 176 30.58 5.44 16.16
N ASP A 177 30.12 5.52 17.42
CA ASP A 177 28.71 5.73 17.76
C ASP A 177 28.19 7.06 17.16
N THR A 178 28.99 8.13 17.26
CA THR A 178 28.66 9.45 16.70
C THR A 178 28.69 9.43 15.16
N ASP A 179 29.67 8.77 14.56
CA ASP A 179 29.81 8.66 13.11
C ASP A 179 28.67 7.85 12.48
N LEU A 180 28.22 6.79 13.15
CA LEU A 180 27.05 6.01 12.77
C LEU A 180 25.78 6.85 12.79
N TYR A 181 25.53 7.57 13.89
CA TYR A 181 24.41 8.50 13.97
C TYR A 181 24.44 9.54 12.85
N ARG A 182 25.59 10.22 12.65
CA ARG A 182 25.74 11.23 11.60
C ARG A 182 25.51 10.66 10.21
N SER A 183 26.01 9.45 9.96
CA SER A 183 25.82 8.74 8.68
C SER A 183 24.34 8.48 8.39
N ILE A 184 23.56 8.07 9.40
CA ILE A 184 22.12 7.84 9.27
C ILE A 184 21.38 9.19 9.12
N SER A 185 21.64 10.13 10.01
CA SER A 185 20.98 11.46 10.05
C SER A 185 21.17 12.26 8.76
N ARG A 186 22.31 12.13 8.08
CA ARG A 186 22.55 12.75 6.76
C ARG A 186 21.61 12.21 5.67
N GLN A 187 21.27 10.93 5.70
CA GLN A 187 20.37 10.32 4.71
C GLN A 187 18.93 10.80 4.85
N TRP A 188 18.55 11.30 6.02
CA TRP A 188 17.19 11.78 6.25
C TRP A 188 16.86 13.11 5.56
N VAL A 189 17.87 13.94 5.27
CA VAL A 189 17.67 15.24 4.59
C VAL A 189 17.07 15.08 3.19
N GLU A 190 17.26 13.90 2.57
CA GLU A 190 16.79 13.59 1.23
C GLU A 190 15.39 12.92 1.22
N ARG A 191 14.86 12.49 2.38
CA ARG A 191 13.62 11.71 2.46
C ARG A 191 12.45 12.57 2.99
N ARG A 192 11.35 12.62 2.22
CA ARG A 192 10.14 13.39 2.54
C ARG A 192 9.21 12.59 3.48
N GLY A 193 8.52 13.30 4.37
CA GLY A 193 7.36 12.78 5.08
C GLY A 193 7.17 13.47 6.44
N ALA A 194 6.02 14.11 6.64
CA ALA A 194 5.56 14.82 7.84
C ALA A 194 6.22 16.16 8.26
N SER A 195 5.36 17.08 8.71
CA SER A 195 5.72 18.41 9.25
C SER A 195 6.53 18.35 10.55
N ASP A 196 6.49 17.23 11.27
CA ASP A 196 7.14 17.08 12.58
C ASP A 196 8.54 16.46 12.50
N PHE A 197 8.94 15.90 11.35
CA PHE A 197 10.26 15.29 11.19
C PHE A 197 11.43 16.23 11.55
N PRO A 198 11.43 17.53 11.18
CA PRO A 198 12.49 18.44 11.58
C PRO A 198 12.67 18.57 13.10
N LYS A 199 11.58 18.50 13.88
CA LYS A 199 11.63 18.56 15.34
C LYS A 199 12.23 17.27 15.92
N ILE A 200 11.79 16.12 15.41
CA ILE A 200 12.34 14.80 15.78
C ILE A 200 13.84 14.77 15.53
N LYS A 201 14.27 15.20 14.34
CA LYS A 201 15.68 15.26 13.99
C LYS A 201 16.46 16.20 14.92
N GLN A 202 15.91 17.37 15.24
CA GLN A 202 16.54 18.32 16.16
C GLN A 202 16.74 17.72 17.57
N GLN A 203 15.75 16.98 18.07
CA GLN A 203 15.86 16.29 19.37
C GLN A 203 16.95 15.23 19.35
N LEU A 204 17.01 14.39 18.30
CA LEU A 204 18.05 13.37 18.17
C LEU A 204 19.44 13.98 17.98
N ASP A 205 19.56 15.07 17.23
CA ASP A 205 20.82 15.80 17.06
C ASP A 205 21.32 16.34 18.40
N ALA A 206 20.43 16.86 19.25
CA ALA A 206 20.77 17.34 20.59
C ALA A 206 21.25 16.21 21.52
N ILE A 207 20.68 15.00 21.41
CA ILE A 207 21.10 13.83 22.19
C ILE A 207 22.46 13.32 21.70
N SER A 208 22.71 13.34 20.38
CA SER A 208 23.94 12.80 19.77
C SER A 208 25.24 13.48 20.22
N VAL A 209 25.16 14.68 20.79
CA VAL A 209 26.31 15.46 21.28
C VAL A 209 26.51 15.35 22.79
N LEU A 210 25.71 14.54 23.50
CA LEU A 210 25.82 14.37 24.94
C LEU A 210 26.96 13.42 25.30
N ASP A 211 28.03 13.99 25.85
CA ASP A 211 29.18 13.25 26.35
C ASP A 211 28.90 12.45 27.65
N THR A 212 27.71 12.54 28.21
CA THR A 212 27.37 11.95 29.52
C THR A 212 26.51 10.70 29.41
N LEU A 213 26.17 10.25 28.20
CA LEU A 213 25.32 9.06 28.03
C LEU A 213 26.04 7.82 28.53
N SER A 214 25.29 6.98 29.25
CA SER A 214 25.77 5.65 29.59
C SER A 214 25.87 4.80 28.32
N ASP A 215 26.65 3.73 28.44
CA ASP A 215 26.93 2.81 27.35
C ASP A 215 25.66 2.14 26.81
N GLU A 216 24.82 1.66 27.73
CA GLU A 216 23.53 1.04 27.44
C GLU A 216 22.56 2.05 26.80
N LEU A 217 22.50 3.28 27.31
CA LEU A 217 21.61 4.30 26.75
C LEU A 217 22.04 4.72 25.34
N THR A 218 23.34 4.81 25.09
CA THR A 218 23.90 5.08 23.75
C THR A 218 23.49 3.98 22.77
N THR A 219 23.54 2.72 23.21
CA THR A 219 23.09 1.57 22.42
C THR A 219 21.62 1.70 22.03
N GLN A 220 20.74 2.00 22.99
CA GLN A 220 19.31 2.14 22.71
C GLN A 220 19.00 3.36 21.83
N PHE A 221 19.72 4.48 22.00
CA PHE A 221 19.62 5.64 21.14
C PHE A 221 19.97 5.31 19.68
N LEU A 222 21.04 4.56 19.44
CA LEU A 222 21.44 4.16 18.09
C LEU A 222 20.46 3.15 17.47
N ARG A 223 19.98 2.16 18.23
CA ARG A 223 18.91 1.25 17.77
C ARG A 223 17.66 2.03 17.37
N SER A 224 17.27 3.02 18.18
CA SER A 224 16.13 3.90 17.92
C SER A 224 16.34 4.72 16.64
N THR A 225 17.55 5.25 16.44
CA THR A 225 17.91 6.00 15.22
C THR A 225 17.82 5.09 13.98
N MET A 226 18.34 3.86 14.05
CA MET A 226 18.27 2.92 12.93
C MET A 226 16.84 2.52 12.57
N ILE A 227 15.97 2.20 13.55
CA ILE A 227 14.58 1.81 13.24
C ILE A 227 13.76 2.99 12.72
N ILE A 228 14.09 4.23 13.12
CA ILE A 228 13.52 5.43 12.52
C ILE A 228 13.98 5.55 11.06
N ASP A 229 15.24 5.30 10.74
CA ASP A 229 15.70 5.27 9.34
C ASP A 229 14.96 4.23 8.50
N VAL A 230 14.74 3.03 9.05
CA VAL A 230 13.94 1.98 8.41
C VAL A 230 12.54 2.48 8.11
N SER A 231 11.88 3.10 9.10
CA SER A 231 10.55 3.73 8.97
C SER A 231 10.49 4.79 7.86
N LEU A 232 11.58 5.51 7.63
CA LEU A 232 11.65 6.61 6.65
C LEU A 232 12.17 6.18 5.29
N SER A 233 12.73 4.97 5.18
CA SER A 233 13.47 4.56 4.00
C SER A 233 12.59 4.34 2.76
N ALA A 234 11.27 4.15 2.94
CA ALA A 234 10.32 3.79 1.88
C ALA A 234 10.79 2.59 1.00
N ARG A 235 11.75 1.80 1.50
CA ARG A 235 12.37 0.69 0.76
C ARG A 235 11.45 -0.53 0.66
N ALA A 236 10.51 -0.65 1.60
CA ALA A 236 9.47 -1.65 1.59
C ALA A 236 8.10 -1.01 1.32
N ASP A 237 7.30 -1.62 0.43
CA ASP A 237 6.00 -1.09 -0.03
C ASP A 237 5.00 -0.84 1.12
N ASN A 238 5.10 -1.62 2.20
CA ASN A 238 4.30 -1.42 3.42
C ASN A 238 4.72 -0.17 4.19
N VAL A 239 6.03 0.07 4.33
CA VAL A 239 6.57 1.25 5.03
C VAL A 239 6.28 2.52 4.25
N ALA A 240 6.43 2.48 2.92
CA ALA A 240 6.06 3.60 2.05
C ALA A 240 4.58 3.98 2.18
N ALA A 241 3.70 2.99 2.40
CA ALA A 241 2.28 3.24 2.64
C ALA A 241 1.96 3.68 4.08
N MET A 242 2.80 3.33 5.06
CA MET A 242 2.71 3.81 6.45
C MET A 242 3.29 5.21 6.64
N ALA A 243 4.05 5.74 5.69
CA ALA A 243 4.79 6.99 5.84
C ALA A 243 3.90 8.21 6.16
N ASP A 244 2.62 8.16 5.79
CA ASP A 244 1.62 9.20 6.11
C ASP A 244 0.70 8.82 7.30
N SER A 245 0.95 7.69 7.96
CA SER A 245 0.13 7.19 9.07
C SER A 245 0.45 7.95 10.37
N GLU A 246 -0.57 8.57 10.97
CA GLU A 246 -0.42 9.20 12.29
C GLU A 246 -0.01 8.19 13.38
N GLU A 247 -0.45 6.93 13.28
CA GLU A 247 -0.07 5.85 14.19
C GLU A 247 1.46 5.61 14.18
N LEU A 248 2.08 5.66 12.99
CA LEU A 248 3.53 5.52 12.84
C LEU A 248 4.24 6.73 13.48
N TRP A 249 3.78 7.95 13.18
CA TRP A 249 4.41 9.16 13.70
C TRP A 249 4.25 9.32 15.21
N ASP A 250 3.12 8.90 15.79
CA ASP A 250 2.93 8.83 17.24
C ASP A 250 3.92 7.88 17.90
N ALA A 251 4.15 6.70 17.30
CA ALA A 251 5.12 5.74 17.81
C ALA A 251 6.57 6.28 17.72
N ILE A 252 6.94 6.91 16.61
CA ILE A 252 8.25 7.57 16.45
C ILE A 252 8.42 8.67 17.51
N ARG A 253 7.41 9.54 17.70
CA ARG A 253 7.43 10.59 18.72
C ARG A 253 7.55 10.01 20.13
N GLY A 254 6.82 8.94 20.41
CA GLY A 254 6.88 8.22 21.69
C GLY A 254 8.28 7.68 21.98
N LEU A 255 8.92 7.06 20.99
CA LEU A 255 10.28 6.54 21.09
C LEU A 255 11.30 7.66 21.33
N VAL A 256 11.27 8.71 20.51
CA VAL A 256 12.21 9.85 20.64
C VAL A 256 12.07 10.52 22.00
N ASN A 257 10.83 10.72 22.49
CA ASN A 257 10.56 11.30 23.81
C ASN A 257 11.08 10.40 24.95
N ALA A 258 10.94 9.07 24.82
CA ALA A 258 11.51 8.14 25.80
C ALA A 258 13.03 8.26 25.87
N VAL A 259 13.70 8.31 24.72
CA VAL A 259 15.17 8.46 24.64
C VAL A 259 15.63 9.82 25.17
N GLU A 260 14.96 10.91 24.78
CA GLU A 260 15.27 12.27 25.24
C GLU A 260 15.15 12.39 26.77
N LYS A 261 14.07 11.85 27.35
CA LYS A 261 13.87 11.89 28.80
C LYS A 261 14.90 11.06 29.54
N ALA A 262 15.27 9.89 29.04
CA ALA A 262 16.32 9.07 29.64
C ALA A 262 17.69 9.77 29.56
N ALA A 263 18.01 10.38 28.40
CA ALA A 263 19.26 11.12 28.18
C ALA A 263 19.44 12.32 29.11
N ASN A 264 18.35 13.00 29.46
CA ASN A 264 18.35 14.16 30.33
C ASN A 264 18.17 13.84 31.82
N GLY A 265 18.32 12.57 32.23
CA GLY A 265 18.14 12.15 33.64
C GLY A 265 16.71 12.29 34.15
N GLY A 266 15.73 12.27 33.23
CA GLY A 266 14.30 12.34 33.54
C GLY A 266 13.72 11.01 33.99
N ALA A 267 12.38 10.96 34.10
CA ALA A 267 11.65 9.84 34.69
C ALA A 267 11.57 8.55 33.82
N LYS A 268 12.13 8.56 32.61
CA LYS A 268 12.04 7.43 31.67
C LYS A 268 13.27 6.53 31.76
N THR A 269 13.07 5.22 31.75
CA THR A 269 14.12 4.20 31.89
C THR A 269 14.52 3.58 30.55
N ILE A 270 15.56 2.74 30.56
CA ILE A 270 15.94 1.91 29.41
C ILE A 270 14.79 0.98 28.98
N ASP A 271 14.02 0.45 29.94
CA ASP A 271 12.86 -0.41 29.66
C ASP A 271 11.72 0.35 28.96
N ASP A 272 11.55 1.64 29.29
CA ASP A 272 10.61 2.50 28.57
C ASP A 272 11.01 2.67 27.10
N ILE A 273 12.31 2.84 26.83
CA ILE A 273 12.83 2.94 25.45
C ILE A 273 12.62 1.61 24.72
N ALA A 274 12.95 0.48 25.36
CA ALA A 274 12.76 -0.85 24.77
C ALA A 274 11.28 -1.12 24.45
N SER A 275 10.36 -0.70 25.32
CA SER A 275 8.92 -0.82 25.10
C SER A 275 8.45 0.04 23.93
N ALA A 276 8.92 1.30 23.85
CA ALA A 276 8.58 2.20 22.74
C ALA A 276 9.19 1.72 21.41
N TYR A 277 10.39 1.15 21.45
CA TYR A 277 11.06 0.54 20.30
C TYR A 277 10.25 -0.65 19.78
N GLN A 278 9.81 -1.54 20.67
CA GLN A 278 9.00 -2.70 20.30
C GLN A 278 7.65 -2.26 19.71
N ALA A 279 7.00 -1.25 20.28
CA ALA A 279 5.75 -0.72 19.73
C ALA A 279 5.91 -0.21 18.28
N LEU A 280 7.03 0.45 17.97
CA LEU A 280 7.35 0.86 16.61
C LEU A 280 7.62 -0.33 15.70
N VAL A 281 8.38 -1.33 16.16
CA VAL A 281 8.60 -2.60 15.43
C VAL A 281 7.28 -3.30 15.11
N ASP A 282 6.37 -3.39 16.08
CA ASP A 282 5.07 -4.03 15.90
C ASP A 282 4.24 -3.30 14.83
N ILE A 283 4.28 -1.96 14.79
CA ILE A 283 3.63 -1.17 13.73
C ILE A 283 4.26 -1.45 12.37
N LEU A 284 5.59 -1.42 12.26
CA LEU A 284 6.30 -1.63 10.99
C LEU A 284 6.14 -3.05 10.43
N THR A 285 5.92 -4.03 11.30
CA THR A 285 5.72 -5.43 10.94
C THR A 285 4.24 -5.80 10.75
N LYS A 286 3.32 -4.93 11.17
CA LYS A 286 1.87 -5.09 10.96
C LYS A 286 1.56 -5.04 9.47
N GLU A 287 0.81 -6.02 8.97
CA GLU A 287 0.21 -5.92 7.64
C GLU A 287 -0.85 -4.81 7.67
N LEU A 288 -0.57 -3.67 7.02
CA LEU A 288 -1.55 -2.59 6.96
C LEU A 288 -2.79 -3.04 6.19
N PRO A 289 -4.00 -2.77 6.70
CA PRO A 289 -5.22 -2.87 5.91
C PRO A 289 -5.17 -1.82 4.80
N VAL A 290 -4.88 -2.26 3.58
CA VAL A 290 -4.81 -1.41 2.40
C VAL A 290 -6.20 -0.86 2.07
N ALA A 291 -6.29 0.46 1.89
CA ALA A 291 -7.51 1.12 1.41
C ALA A 291 -7.85 0.69 -0.03
N LEU A 292 -9.14 0.65 -0.36
CA LEU A 292 -9.58 0.37 -1.72
C LEU A 292 -9.02 1.43 -2.68
N PRO A 293 -8.59 1.04 -3.89
CA PRO A 293 -8.09 1.99 -4.87
C PRO A 293 -9.19 2.95 -5.30
N GLU A 294 -8.83 4.22 -5.53
CA GLU A 294 -9.77 5.24 -6.04
C GLU A 294 -10.46 4.82 -7.34
N SER A 295 -9.77 4.02 -8.17
CA SER A 295 -10.33 3.45 -9.40
C SER A 295 -11.56 2.58 -9.13
N TYR A 296 -11.66 1.93 -7.97
CA TYR A 296 -12.85 1.15 -7.60
C TYR A 296 -14.06 2.04 -7.31
N ILE A 297 -13.85 3.20 -6.69
CA ILE A 297 -14.90 4.21 -6.50
C ILE A 297 -15.39 4.72 -7.87
N LYS A 298 -14.45 4.96 -8.79
CA LYS A 298 -14.74 5.41 -10.15
C LYS A 298 -15.53 4.37 -10.96
N LEU A 299 -15.24 3.09 -10.78
CA LEU A 299 -15.92 1.96 -11.44
C LEU A 299 -17.44 1.99 -11.25
N ARG A 300 -17.93 2.24 -10.03
CA ARG A 300 -19.37 2.40 -9.75
C ARG A 300 -20.02 3.54 -10.55
N SER A 301 -19.32 4.66 -10.70
CA SER A 301 -19.85 5.84 -11.39
C SER A 301 -19.98 5.66 -12.90
N LEU A 302 -19.15 4.79 -13.49
CA LEU A 302 -19.07 4.55 -14.93
C LEU A 302 -20.11 3.55 -15.43
N PHE A 303 -20.71 2.74 -14.55
CA PHE A 303 -21.68 1.70 -14.91
C PHE A 303 -22.85 2.21 -15.77
N LYS A 304 -23.33 3.43 -15.50
CA LYS A 304 -24.41 4.08 -16.25
C LYS A 304 -24.08 4.36 -17.73
N SER A 305 -22.80 4.28 -18.11
CA SER A 305 -22.30 4.65 -19.44
C SER A 305 -22.05 3.44 -20.34
N ILE A 306 -22.42 2.23 -19.91
CA ILE A 306 -22.25 1.01 -20.69
C ILE A 306 -23.22 0.99 -21.87
N VAL A 307 -22.68 0.88 -23.08
CA VAL A 307 -23.48 0.79 -24.31
C VAL A 307 -23.89 -0.65 -24.62
N ARG A 308 -25.00 -0.80 -25.37
CA ARG A 308 -25.62 -2.11 -25.65
C ARG A 308 -24.72 -3.14 -26.31
N PRO A 309 -23.81 -2.80 -27.24
CA PRO A 309 -23.00 -3.82 -27.89
C PRO A 309 -22.07 -4.64 -26.98
N TYR A 310 -21.80 -4.14 -25.78
CA TYR A 310 -20.86 -4.76 -24.84
C TYR A 310 -21.48 -4.95 -23.45
N TYR A 311 -22.81 -4.90 -23.33
CA TYR A 311 -23.47 -4.74 -22.04
C TYR A 311 -23.22 -5.94 -21.11
N ALA A 312 -23.50 -7.16 -21.58
CA ALA A 312 -23.33 -8.36 -20.75
C ALA A 312 -21.84 -8.60 -20.44
N ARG A 313 -20.96 -8.45 -21.44
CA ARG A 313 -19.51 -8.66 -21.28
C ARG A 313 -18.89 -7.71 -20.26
N THR A 314 -19.22 -6.42 -20.33
CA THR A 314 -18.72 -5.42 -19.37
C THR A 314 -19.31 -5.61 -17.97
N LEU A 315 -20.57 -6.04 -17.86
CA LEU A 315 -21.22 -6.34 -16.59
C LEU A 315 -20.49 -7.47 -15.85
N VAL A 316 -20.09 -8.55 -16.55
CA VAL A 316 -19.31 -9.63 -15.94
C VAL A 316 -18.03 -9.09 -15.32
N LEU A 317 -17.24 -8.29 -16.06
CA LEU A 317 -15.99 -7.72 -15.54
C LEU A 317 -16.20 -6.83 -14.31
N VAL A 318 -17.26 -6.02 -14.30
CA VAL A 318 -17.62 -5.17 -13.15
C VAL A 318 -17.99 -6.01 -11.93
N LEU A 319 -18.79 -7.07 -12.12
CA LEU A 319 -19.18 -7.98 -11.04
C LEU A 319 -17.98 -8.74 -10.47
N GLU A 320 -17.04 -9.14 -11.32
CA GLU A 320 -15.81 -9.81 -10.89
C GLU A 320 -14.88 -8.86 -10.15
N CYS A 321 -14.74 -7.61 -10.59
CA CYS A 321 -14.04 -6.59 -9.80
C CYS A 321 -14.67 -6.39 -8.41
N HIS A 322 -16.01 -6.48 -8.30
CA HIS A 322 -16.69 -6.43 -7.00
C HIS A 322 -16.45 -7.69 -6.16
N ALA A 323 -16.47 -8.89 -6.76
CA ALA A 323 -16.14 -10.12 -6.05
C ALA A 323 -14.68 -10.15 -5.55
N LEU A 324 -13.75 -9.66 -6.37
CA LEU A 324 -12.35 -9.46 -6.02
C LEU A 324 -12.20 -8.44 -4.87
N GLU A 325 -13.03 -7.39 -4.83
CA GLU A 325 -13.03 -6.44 -3.72
C GLU A 325 -13.45 -7.10 -2.40
N LEU A 326 -14.50 -7.92 -2.40
CA LEU A 326 -14.92 -8.65 -1.21
C LEU A 326 -13.79 -9.57 -0.71
N LYS A 327 -13.12 -10.30 -1.62
CA LYS A 327 -11.96 -11.15 -1.28
C LYS A 327 -10.75 -10.35 -0.80
N PHE A 328 -10.53 -9.16 -1.36
CA PHE A 328 -9.50 -8.25 -0.88
C PHE A 328 -9.83 -7.72 0.51
N GLY A 329 -11.11 -7.50 0.82
CA GLY A 329 -11.58 -7.12 2.15
C GLY A 329 -11.27 -8.15 3.23
N GLU A 330 -11.26 -9.44 2.88
CA GLU A 330 -10.92 -10.57 3.77
C GLU A 330 -9.40 -10.69 4.02
N ASP A 331 -8.57 -10.26 3.07
CA ASP A 331 -7.10 -10.37 3.11
C ASP A 331 -6.47 -9.13 2.46
N LYS A 332 -6.40 -8.04 3.24
CA LYS A 332 -5.93 -6.71 2.80
C LYS A 332 -4.40 -6.62 2.74
N THR A 333 -3.75 -7.57 2.07
CA THR A 333 -2.30 -7.60 1.95
C THR A 333 -1.77 -6.79 0.77
N HIS A 334 -0.59 -6.19 0.93
CA HIS A 334 0.10 -5.45 -0.13
C HIS A 334 0.39 -6.31 -1.37
N LYS A 335 0.68 -7.61 -1.17
CA LYS A 335 0.91 -8.57 -2.27
C LYS A 335 -0.30 -8.69 -3.20
N ARG A 336 -1.51 -8.57 -2.65
CA ARG A 336 -2.79 -8.68 -3.36
C ARG A 336 -3.27 -7.35 -3.94
N ARG A 337 -2.81 -6.22 -3.39
CA ARG A 337 -3.15 -4.87 -3.85
C ARG A 337 -2.80 -4.62 -5.31
N ARG A 338 -1.59 -4.97 -5.74
CA ARG A 338 -1.11 -4.63 -7.09
C ARG A 338 -1.96 -5.31 -8.18
N PRO A 339 -2.17 -6.66 -8.16
CA PRO A 339 -3.06 -7.32 -9.11
C PRO A 339 -4.48 -6.74 -9.10
N PHE A 340 -5.02 -6.46 -7.91
CA PHE A 340 -6.37 -5.89 -7.77
C PHE A 340 -6.48 -4.49 -8.38
N ASN A 341 -5.53 -3.60 -8.08
CA ASN A 341 -5.49 -2.25 -8.64
C ASN A 341 -5.40 -2.29 -10.17
N GLU A 342 -4.57 -3.18 -10.71
CA GLU A 342 -4.37 -3.33 -12.15
C GLU A 342 -5.65 -3.83 -12.84
N ALA A 343 -6.32 -4.83 -12.24
CA ALA A 343 -7.61 -5.33 -12.74
C ALA A 343 -8.68 -4.24 -12.74
N VAL A 344 -8.86 -3.53 -11.61
CA VAL A 344 -9.86 -2.46 -11.50
C VAL A 344 -9.56 -1.30 -12.45
N GLN A 345 -8.29 -0.89 -12.57
CA GLN A 345 -7.89 0.20 -13.45
C GLN A 345 -8.13 -0.16 -14.93
N LYS A 346 -7.81 -1.38 -15.34
CA LYS A 346 -8.08 -1.84 -16.72
C LYS A 346 -9.57 -1.93 -17.01
N THR A 347 -10.38 -2.33 -16.03
CA THR A 347 -11.84 -2.31 -16.15
C THR A 347 -12.39 -0.88 -16.25
N VAL A 348 -11.82 0.09 -15.53
CA VAL A 348 -12.17 1.52 -15.68
C VAL A 348 -11.83 2.04 -17.07
N GLU A 349 -10.62 1.78 -17.58
CA GLU A 349 -10.20 2.16 -18.94
C GLU A 349 -11.14 1.58 -20.01
N MET A 350 -11.53 0.32 -19.81
CA MET A 350 -12.51 -0.37 -20.66
C MET A 350 -13.88 0.31 -20.64
N LEU A 351 -14.41 0.64 -19.46
CA LEU A 351 -15.72 1.32 -19.35
C LEU A 351 -15.71 2.71 -20.00
N GLU A 352 -14.61 3.45 -19.86
CA GLU A 352 -14.44 4.75 -20.54
C GLU A 352 -14.36 4.61 -22.06
N ALA A 353 -13.72 3.55 -22.57
CA ALA A 353 -13.67 3.27 -24.01
C ALA A 353 -15.04 2.86 -24.56
N VAL A 354 -15.75 1.99 -23.84
CA VAL A 354 -17.11 1.55 -24.19
C VAL A 354 -18.08 2.73 -24.18
N ALA A 355 -17.97 3.66 -23.23
CA ALA A 355 -18.82 4.85 -23.17
C ALA A 355 -18.70 5.78 -24.39
N ARG A 356 -17.62 5.71 -25.16
CA ARG A 356 -17.40 6.51 -26.37
C ARG A 356 -17.93 5.83 -27.64
N VAL A 357 -18.36 4.58 -27.55
CA VAL A 357 -18.86 3.83 -28.70
C VAL A 357 -20.24 4.34 -29.08
N THR A 358 -20.40 4.72 -30.35
CA THR A 358 -21.70 5.08 -30.89
C THR A 358 -22.33 3.85 -31.53
N TYR A 359 -23.59 3.56 -31.19
CA TYR A 359 -24.33 2.40 -31.70
C TYR A 359 -25.65 2.86 -32.32
N ASP A 360 -25.84 2.54 -33.61
CA ASP A 360 -27.13 2.70 -34.29
C ASP A 360 -27.82 1.33 -34.42
N PRO A 361 -28.97 1.12 -33.75
CA PRO A 361 -29.70 -0.16 -33.80
C PRO A 361 -30.24 -0.52 -35.19
N LYS A 362 -30.22 0.40 -36.16
CA LYS A 362 -30.60 0.15 -37.56
C LYS A 362 -29.46 -0.42 -38.40
N THR A 363 -28.22 -0.32 -37.91
CA THR A 363 -27.04 -0.85 -38.58
C THR A 363 -26.63 -2.18 -37.95
N LYS A 364 -26.16 -3.12 -38.77
CA LYS A 364 -25.63 -4.37 -38.24
C LYS A 364 -24.34 -4.05 -37.49
N TRP A 365 -24.22 -4.57 -36.26
CA TRP A 365 -23.02 -4.41 -35.47
C TRP A 365 -21.95 -5.41 -35.91
N ASP A 366 -20.81 -4.90 -36.37
CA ASP A 366 -19.66 -5.71 -36.82
C ASP A 366 -18.44 -5.59 -35.87
N GLY A 367 -18.63 -5.02 -34.68
CA GLY A 367 -17.57 -4.80 -33.69
C GLY A 367 -16.92 -3.41 -33.75
N HIS A 368 -16.06 -3.11 -32.78
CA HIS A 368 -15.27 -1.88 -32.75
C HIS A 368 -13.86 -2.22 -32.28
N SER A 369 -12.99 -2.60 -33.24
CA SER A 369 -11.68 -3.21 -32.98
C SER A 369 -10.83 -2.52 -31.90
N PRO A 370 -10.72 -1.17 -31.84
CA PRO A 370 -10.00 -0.51 -30.76
C PRO A 370 -10.59 -0.78 -29.37
N THR A 371 -11.92 -0.81 -29.26
CA THR A 371 -12.61 -1.09 -27.98
C THR A 371 -12.49 -2.56 -27.63
N ASP A 372 -12.59 -3.46 -28.61
CA ASP A 372 -12.43 -4.90 -28.40
C ASP A 372 -11.06 -5.26 -27.80
N GLN A 373 -9.99 -4.61 -28.25
CA GLN A 373 -8.64 -4.78 -27.68
C GLN A 373 -8.56 -4.34 -26.22
N ILE A 374 -9.17 -3.19 -25.88
CA ILE A 374 -9.20 -2.67 -24.51
C ILE A 374 -10.00 -3.61 -23.60
N ILE A 375 -11.12 -4.15 -24.09
CA ILE A 375 -11.90 -5.13 -23.31
C ILE A 375 -11.07 -6.39 -23.08
N SER A 376 -10.38 -6.93 -24.09
CA SER A 376 -9.53 -8.11 -23.92
C SER A 376 -8.36 -7.88 -22.97
N ALA A 377 -7.79 -6.68 -22.92
CA ALA A 377 -6.78 -6.33 -21.91
C ALA A 377 -7.37 -6.31 -20.49
N ALA A 378 -8.60 -5.83 -20.32
CA ALA A 378 -9.30 -5.88 -19.03
C ALA A 378 -9.64 -7.32 -18.61
N GLU A 379 -10.10 -8.16 -19.54
CA GLU A 379 -10.34 -9.59 -19.29
C GLU A 379 -9.09 -10.31 -18.79
N ALA A 380 -7.95 -10.10 -19.46
CA ALA A 380 -6.67 -10.68 -19.06
C ALA A 380 -6.25 -10.22 -17.66
N SER A 381 -6.34 -8.91 -17.39
CA SER A 381 -5.96 -8.34 -16.08
C SER A 381 -6.85 -8.85 -14.93
N VAL A 382 -8.17 -8.97 -15.14
CA VAL A 382 -9.08 -9.58 -14.17
C VAL A 382 -8.74 -11.05 -13.94
N LYS A 383 -8.42 -11.81 -14.99
CA LYS A 383 -8.02 -13.22 -14.89
C LYS A 383 -6.71 -13.39 -14.12
N ASP A 384 -5.71 -12.55 -14.40
CA ASP A 384 -4.43 -12.55 -13.69
C ASP A 384 -4.63 -12.23 -12.21
N CYS A 385 -5.51 -11.29 -11.89
CA CYS A 385 -5.89 -11.00 -10.52
C CYS A 385 -6.59 -12.18 -9.84
N LEU A 386 -7.54 -12.86 -10.51
CA LEU A 386 -8.18 -14.05 -9.97
C LEU A 386 -7.15 -15.16 -9.65
N ASN A 387 -6.19 -15.38 -10.55
CA ASN A 387 -5.09 -16.33 -10.34
C ASN A 387 -4.21 -15.94 -9.15
N ALA A 388 -3.88 -14.65 -8.99
CA ALA A 388 -3.11 -14.14 -7.85
C ALA A 388 -3.83 -14.33 -6.50
N TYR A 389 -5.16 -14.39 -6.52
CA TYR A 389 -6.00 -14.69 -5.36
C TYR A 389 -6.35 -16.18 -5.23
N HIS A 390 -5.73 -17.04 -6.04
CA HIS A 390 -6.01 -18.49 -6.10
C HIS A 390 -7.48 -18.82 -6.29
N VAL A 391 -8.19 -17.99 -7.08
CA VAL A 391 -9.58 -18.21 -7.45
C VAL A 391 -9.63 -19.00 -8.76
N ASP A 392 -10.48 -20.02 -8.81
CA ASP A 392 -10.72 -20.76 -10.05
C ASP A 392 -11.25 -19.82 -11.15
N THR A 393 -10.55 -19.81 -12.29
CA THR A 393 -10.89 -18.96 -13.44
C THR A 393 -11.83 -19.64 -14.44
N ALA A 394 -12.13 -20.94 -14.27
CA ALA A 394 -13.01 -21.65 -15.20
C ALA A 394 -14.43 -21.07 -15.20
N THR A 395 -14.94 -20.70 -14.02
CA THR A 395 -16.25 -20.05 -13.90
C THR A 395 -16.27 -18.66 -14.55
N PHE A 396 -15.18 -17.89 -14.39
CA PHE A 396 -15.01 -16.59 -15.03
C PHE A 396 -15.02 -16.71 -16.56
N ASP A 397 -14.21 -17.61 -17.11
CA ASP A 397 -14.14 -17.86 -18.56
C ASP A 397 -15.50 -18.29 -19.14
N ALA A 398 -16.22 -19.18 -18.43
CA ALA A 398 -17.55 -19.63 -18.85
C ALA A 398 -18.60 -18.50 -18.83
N ASN A 399 -18.59 -17.66 -17.79
CA ASN A 399 -19.49 -16.52 -17.69
C ASN A 399 -19.22 -15.47 -18.77
N LEU A 400 -17.95 -15.21 -19.07
CA LEU A 400 -17.51 -14.27 -20.09
C LEU A 400 -17.93 -14.73 -21.49
N GLU A 401 -17.79 -16.02 -21.79
CA GLU A 401 -18.21 -16.59 -23.07
C GLU A 401 -19.74 -16.56 -23.23
N LYS A 402 -20.47 -16.91 -22.17
CA LYS A 402 -21.93 -16.78 -22.15
C LYS A 402 -22.36 -15.34 -22.39
N ALA A 403 -21.71 -14.37 -21.76
CA ALA A 403 -22.01 -12.95 -21.93
C ALA A 403 -21.76 -12.45 -23.36
N ARG A 404 -20.70 -12.91 -24.03
CA ARG A 404 -20.46 -12.62 -25.46
C ARG A 404 -21.59 -13.14 -26.34
N GLN A 405 -22.06 -14.36 -26.08
CA GLN A 405 -23.18 -14.94 -26.81
C GLN A 405 -24.47 -14.14 -26.56
N GLU A 406 -24.74 -13.75 -25.31
CA GLU A 406 -25.91 -12.93 -24.96
C GLU A 406 -25.92 -11.58 -25.66
N ASP A 407 -24.78 -10.86 -25.68
CA ASP A 407 -24.66 -9.59 -26.41
C ASP A 407 -24.89 -9.81 -27.91
N THR A 408 -24.29 -10.85 -28.50
CA THR A 408 -24.43 -11.19 -29.94
C THR A 408 -25.89 -11.49 -30.30
N ASP A 409 -26.54 -12.39 -29.56
CA ASP A 409 -27.94 -12.78 -29.78
C ASP A 409 -28.88 -11.59 -29.61
N ARG A 410 -28.61 -10.74 -28.62
CA ARG A 410 -29.43 -9.56 -28.35
C ARG A 410 -29.32 -8.53 -29.47
N LEU A 411 -28.11 -8.24 -29.94
CA LEU A 411 -27.88 -7.32 -31.06
C LEU A 411 -28.53 -7.85 -32.35
N ALA A 412 -28.44 -9.15 -32.63
CA ALA A 412 -29.10 -9.76 -33.77
C ALA A 412 -30.62 -9.55 -33.73
N ARG A 413 -31.26 -9.77 -32.57
CA ARG A 413 -32.70 -9.51 -32.37
C ARG A 413 -33.07 -8.03 -32.51
N ILE A 414 -32.24 -7.13 -31.99
CA ILE A 414 -32.46 -5.68 -32.13
C ILE A 414 -32.37 -5.31 -33.60
N TYR A 415 -31.30 -5.67 -34.29
CA TYR A 415 -31.12 -5.38 -35.71
C TYR A 415 -32.25 -5.96 -36.57
N GLU A 416 -32.65 -7.21 -36.33
CA GLU A 416 -33.77 -7.83 -37.05
C GLU A 416 -35.08 -7.05 -36.85
N ARG A 417 -35.34 -6.56 -35.63
CA ARG A 417 -36.54 -5.78 -35.34
C ARG A 417 -36.50 -4.40 -36.00
N PHE A 418 -35.36 -3.71 -35.94
CA PHE A 418 -35.22 -2.35 -36.44
C PHE A 418 -35.05 -2.26 -37.97
N SER A 419 -34.44 -3.26 -38.60
CA SER A 419 -34.33 -3.36 -40.06
C SER A 419 -35.68 -3.59 -40.76
N LYS A 420 -36.66 -4.14 -40.05
CA LYS A 420 -38.04 -4.33 -40.54
C LYS A 420 -38.93 -3.10 -40.35
N LEU A 421 -38.46 -2.04 -39.70
CA LEU A 421 -39.22 -0.80 -39.55
C LEU A 421 -39.19 -0.01 -40.86
N ASP A 422 -40.37 0.18 -41.45
CA ASP A 422 -40.55 1.02 -42.64
C ASP A 422 -40.24 2.49 -42.31
N PRO A 423 -39.20 3.11 -42.92
CA PRO A 423 -38.83 4.49 -42.68
C PRO A 423 -40.00 5.46 -42.93
N ALA A 424 -40.89 5.12 -43.88
CA ALA A 424 -42.04 5.94 -44.25
C ALA A 424 -43.10 6.01 -43.13
N LYS A 425 -43.21 4.98 -42.28
CA LYS A 425 -44.13 4.95 -41.13
C LYS A 425 -43.59 5.64 -39.88
N THR A 426 -42.28 5.91 -39.82
CA THR A 426 -41.64 6.60 -38.68
C THR A 426 -41.52 8.11 -38.84
N ASN A 427 -41.92 8.67 -39.99
CA ASN A 427 -42.01 10.11 -40.18
C ASN A 427 -43.26 10.65 -39.45
N ARG A 428 -43.06 11.19 -38.24
CA ARG A 428 -44.07 11.88 -37.41
C ARG A 428 -44.67 13.16 -38.02
N ALA A 429 -44.48 13.41 -39.32
CA ALA A 429 -44.89 14.65 -39.98
C ALA A 429 -46.41 14.76 -40.20
N ASN A 430 -47.15 13.67 -40.00
CA ASN A 430 -48.60 13.62 -40.20
C ASN A 430 -49.34 13.43 -38.87
N SER A 431 -49.11 14.26 -37.85
CA SER A 431 -49.96 14.28 -36.65
C SER A 431 -51.24 15.08 -36.92
N VAL A 432 -52.37 14.63 -36.38
CA VAL A 432 -53.66 15.34 -36.40
C VAL A 432 -54.02 15.78 -34.98
N GLU A 433 -54.63 16.95 -34.86
CA GLU A 433 -55.15 17.46 -33.59
C GLU A 433 -56.57 16.94 -33.37
N VAL A 434 -56.81 16.37 -32.18
CA VAL A 434 -58.09 15.78 -31.79
C VAL A 434 -58.53 16.42 -30.48
N GLN A 435 -59.69 17.11 -30.51
CA GLN A 435 -60.30 17.63 -29.28
C GLN A 435 -61.12 16.56 -28.59
N VAL A 436 -60.79 16.27 -27.33
CA VAL A 436 -61.54 15.34 -26.48
C VAL A 436 -62.17 16.10 -25.32
N ALA A 437 -63.48 15.95 -25.16
CA ALA A 437 -64.25 16.44 -24.04
C ALA A 437 -64.39 15.37 -22.94
N VAL A 438 -64.04 15.70 -21.71
CA VAL A 438 -64.27 14.91 -20.49
C VAL A 438 -65.09 15.76 -19.52
N GLY A 439 -66.37 15.45 -19.38
CA GLY A 439 -67.30 16.31 -18.64
C GLY A 439 -67.40 17.71 -19.27
N ALA A 440 -67.10 18.76 -18.50
CA ALA A 440 -67.07 20.15 -18.98
C ALA A 440 -65.72 20.57 -19.58
N ASN A 441 -64.68 19.75 -19.43
CA ASN A 441 -63.32 20.09 -19.85
C ASN A 441 -63.05 19.57 -21.26
N LYS A 442 -62.49 20.41 -22.13
CA LYS A 442 -61.99 20.00 -23.44
C LYS A 442 -60.47 20.09 -23.48
N THR A 443 -59.83 19.08 -24.05
CA THR A 443 -58.37 19.04 -24.20
C THR A 443 -58.02 18.56 -25.60
N THR A 444 -57.10 19.26 -26.25
CA THR A 444 -56.59 18.91 -27.57
C THR A 444 -55.39 17.97 -27.43
N TYR A 445 -55.43 16.84 -28.12
CA TYR A 445 -54.34 15.87 -28.20
C TYR A 445 -53.82 15.81 -29.62
N SER A 446 -52.50 15.83 -29.78
CA SER A 446 -51.84 15.60 -31.07
C SER A 446 -51.49 14.11 -31.18
N VAL A 447 -52.09 13.43 -32.17
CA VAL A 447 -51.95 11.97 -32.36
C VAL A 447 -51.77 11.63 -33.83
N GLU A 448 -51.19 10.47 -34.14
CA GLU A 448 -51.12 9.99 -35.53
C GLU A 448 -52.52 9.55 -36.02
N PRO A 449 -52.90 9.76 -37.29
CA PRO A 449 -54.19 9.35 -37.84
C PRO A 449 -54.48 7.85 -37.64
N SER A 450 -53.44 7.01 -37.73
CA SER A 450 -53.53 5.57 -37.48
C SER A 450 -53.67 5.19 -36.00
N SER A 451 -53.60 6.15 -35.07
CA SER A 451 -53.80 5.88 -33.64
C SER A 451 -55.22 5.42 -33.41
N THR A 452 -55.39 4.38 -32.59
CA THR A 452 -56.71 3.91 -32.20
C THR A 452 -57.30 4.75 -31.07
N LEU A 453 -58.62 4.72 -30.92
CA LEU A 453 -59.29 5.35 -29.80
C LEU A 453 -58.82 4.79 -28.46
N SER A 454 -58.36 3.53 -28.39
CA SER A 454 -57.71 2.96 -27.21
C SER A 454 -56.45 3.74 -26.80
N ALA A 455 -55.60 4.11 -27.76
CA ALA A 455 -54.42 4.92 -27.49
C ALA A 455 -54.79 6.34 -27.00
N LEU A 456 -55.85 6.92 -27.58
CA LEU A 456 -56.39 8.21 -27.15
C LEU A 456 -57.03 8.12 -25.75
N ALA A 457 -57.70 7.01 -25.40
CA ALA A 457 -58.26 6.75 -24.07
C ALA A 457 -57.14 6.73 -23.02
N TRP A 458 -56.04 6.06 -23.33
CA TRP A 458 -54.86 6.03 -22.46
C TRP A 458 -54.29 7.44 -22.26
N LEU A 459 -54.13 8.24 -23.32
CA LEU A 459 -53.66 9.63 -23.22
C LEU A 459 -54.56 10.45 -22.30
N VAL A 460 -55.87 10.41 -22.53
CA VAL A 460 -56.86 11.15 -21.74
C VAL A 460 -56.81 10.72 -20.28
N THR A 461 -56.85 9.42 -20.00
CA THR A 461 -56.88 8.88 -18.62
C THR A 461 -55.56 8.99 -17.87
N SER A 462 -54.43 9.09 -18.59
CA SER A 462 -53.10 9.35 -18.01
C SER A 462 -52.93 10.80 -17.55
N ALA A 463 -53.68 11.73 -18.16
CA ALA A 463 -53.69 13.15 -17.80
C ALA A 463 -54.65 13.48 -16.64
N LEU A 464 -55.55 12.56 -16.27
CA LEU A 464 -56.46 12.73 -15.14
C LEU A 464 -55.75 12.55 -13.79
N SER A 465 -56.24 13.25 -12.76
CA SER A 465 -55.82 13.10 -11.36
C SER A 465 -56.09 11.68 -10.82
N LYS A 466 -55.58 11.34 -9.63
CA LYS A 466 -55.86 10.04 -8.98
C LYS A 466 -57.17 10.06 -8.18
N GLU A 467 -58.18 10.84 -8.60
CA GLU A 467 -59.45 10.90 -7.89
C GLU A 467 -60.33 9.68 -8.18
N PRO A 468 -61.25 9.27 -7.28
CA PRO A 468 -62.09 8.09 -7.48
C PRO A 468 -62.96 8.15 -8.75
N SER A 469 -63.42 9.34 -9.15
CA SER A 469 -64.17 9.56 -10.40
C SER A 469 -63.35 9.31 -11.65
N ASP A 470 -62.02 9.45 -11.57
CA ASP A 470 -61.09 9.21 -12.68
C ASP A 470 -60.84 7.70 -12.86
N ASP A 471 -61.03 6.90 -11.81
CA ASP A 471 -60.87 5.43 -11.83
C ASP A 471 -62.02 4.73 -12.59
N ASP A 472 -63.23 5.29 -12.52
CA ASP A 472 -64.37 4.82 -13.32
C ASP A 472 -64.19 5.13 -14.82
N LEU A 473 -63.62 6.29 -15.16
CA LEU A 473 -63.25 6.63 -16.54
C LEU A 473 -62.17 5.69 -17.10
N ARG A 474 -61.20 5.27 -16.26
CA ARG A 474 -60.19 4.28 -16.65
C ARG A 474 -60.77 2.89 -16.91
N LYS A 475 -61.80 2.49 -16.16
CA LYS A 475 -62.41 1.16 -16.24
C LYS A 475 -63.50 1.03 -17.29
N ARG A 476 -64.25 2.10 -17.55
CA ARG A 476 -65.51 2.09 -18.31
C ARG A 476 -65.65 3.26 -19.29
N GLY A 477 -64.59 4.02 -19.50
CA GLY A 477 -64.59 5.14 -20.43
C GLY A 477 -64.77 4.67 -21.87
N VAL A 478 -65.68 5.33 -22.58
CA VAL A 478 -65.91 5.13 -24.01
C VAL A 478 -65.90 6.45 -24.74
N PHE A 479 -65.47 6.43 -26.00
CA PHE A 479 -65.57 7.58 -26.88
C PHE A 479 -66.91 7.58 -27.58
N THR A 480 -67.54 8.75 -27.58
CA THR A 480 -68.77 9.02 -28.30
C THR A 480 -68.58 10.23 -29.21
N VAL A 481 -69.21 10.18 -30.38
CA VAL A 481 -69.31 11.32 -31.30
C VAL A 481 -70.76 11.42 -31.70
N GLU A 482 -71.38 12.59 -31.48
CA GLU A 482 -72.82 12.80 -31.73
C GLU A 482 -73.73 11.76 -31.03
N GLY A 483 -73.30 11.25 -29.87
CA GLY A 483 -74.04 10.25 -29.08
C GLY A 483 -73.84 8.80 -29.52
N LYS A 484 -73.10 8.53 -30.61
CA LYS A 484 -72.74 7.17 -31.03
C LYS A 484 -71.44 6.72 -30.37
N VAL A 485 -71.45 5.54 -29.75
CA VAL A 485 -70.26 4.91 -29.16
C VAL A 485 -69.39 4.29 -30.26
N TYR A 486 -68.08 4.51 -30.19
CA TYR A 486 -67.10 3.94 -31.12
C TYR A 486 -66.26 2.86 -30.43
N ASP A 487 -65.84 1.86 -31.21
CA ASP A 487 -65.00 0.78 -30.75
C ASP A 487 -63.58 1.28 -30.45
N SER A 488 -62.92 0.70 -29.45
CA SER A 488 -61.55 1.06 -29.04
C SER A 488 -60.51 0.87 -30.15
N ASP A 489 -60.77 -0.01 -31.12
CA ASP A 489 -59.89 -0.28 -32.26
C ASP A 489 -60.14 0.68 -33.44
N THR A 490 -61.16 1.54 -33.35
CA THR A 490 -61.42 2.59 -34.35
C THR A 490 -60.23 3.54 -34.41
N THR A 491 -59.75 3.87 -35.61
CA THR A 491 -58.64 4.80 -35.80
C THR A 491 -59.12 6.24 -35.91
N VAL A 492 -58.29 7.21 -35.52
CA VAL A 492 -58.61 8.64 -35.65
C VAL A 492 -58.89 9.03 -37.10
N GLU A 493 -58.13 8.47 -38.06
CA GLU A 493 -58.33 8.69 -39.50
C GLU A 493 -59.73 8.24 -39.95
N SER A 494 -60.22 7.11 -39.44
CA SER A 494 -61.56 6.61 -39.79
C SER A 494 -62.71 7.48 -39.27
N LEU A 495 -62.43 8.41 -38.35
CA LEU A 495 -63.40 9.38 -37.83
C LEU A 495 -63.40 10.69 -38.63
N GLN A 496 -62.38 10.93 -39.45
CA GLN A 496 -62.24 12.11 -40.31
C GLN A 496 -63.07 11.93 -41.59
N GLU A 497 -64.37 12.24 -41.55
CA GLU A 497 -65.14 12.47 -42.78
C GLU A 497 -64.82 13.86 -43.36
N LYS A 498 -64.71 13.95 -44.68
CA LYS A 498 -64.22 15.14 -45.42
C LYS A 498 -64.92 16.44 -44.97
N GLY A 499 -64.26 17.21 -44.11
CA GLY A 499 -64.54 18.63 -43.85
C GLY A 499 -65.37 18.97 -42.61
N ALA A 500 -65.70 18.02 -41.73
CA ALA A 500 -66.45 18.30 -40.50
C ALA A 500 -65.58 18.15 -39.25
N GLU A 501 -65.47 19.22 -38.45
CA GLU A 501 -64.90 19.17 -37.09
C GLU A 501 -65.89 18.44 -36.17
N ARG A 502 -65.46 17.36 -35.52
CA ARG A 502 -66.28 16.55 -34.60
C ARG A 502 -65.68 16.56 -33.20
N ASP A 503 -66.50 16.91 -32.21
CA ASP A 503 -66.13 16.81 -30.80
C ASP A 503 -66.17 15.33 -30.36
N LEU A 504 -65.02 14.76 -29.98
CA LEU A 504 -64.95 13.45 -29.34
C LEU A 504 -65.26 13.61 -27.85
N VAL A 505 -66.29 12.94 -27.34
CA VAL A 505 -66.65 12.97 -25.92
C VAL A 505 -66.26 11.65 -25.27
N PHE A 506 -65.38 11.72 -24.27
CA PHE A 506 -64.96 10.56 -23.48
C PHE A 506 -65.74 10.54 -22.16
N SER A 507 -66.56 9.50 -21.98
CA SER A 507 -67.49 9.42 -20.85
C SER A 507 -67.65 7.98 -20.35
N VAL A 508 -68.10 7.82 -19.10
CA VAL A 508 -68.38 6.50 -18.52
C VAL A 508 -69.68 5.95 -19.12
N LEU A 509 -69.64 4.74 -19.67
CA LEU A 509 -70.85 4.06 -20.16
C LEU A 509 -71.79 3.78 -18.98
N LYS A 510 -72.93 4.45 -18.87
CA LYS A 510 -73.90 4.22 -17.76
C LYS A 510 -74.48 2.81 -17.88
N SER A 511 -74.40 2.01 -16.81
CA SER A 511 -74.97 0.66 -16.80
C SER A 511 -76.49 0.73 -16.87
N THR A 512 -77.10 -0.05 -17.75
CA THR A 512 -78.53 -0.06 -18.10
C THR A 512 -79.49 -0.46 -16.96
N GLN A 513 -79.03 -0.57 -15.71
CA GLN A 513 -79.85 -1.02 -14.57
C GLN A 513 -80.59 0.08 -13.79
N GLU A 514 -80.39 1.38 -14.10
CA GLU A 514 -81.04 2.47 -13.34
C GLU A 514 -82.40 2.97 -13.89
N ASN A 515 -82.93 2.38 -14.98
CA ASN A 515 -84.18 2.85 -15.62
C ASN A 515 -85.45 2.05 -15.33
N ALA A 516 -85.48 1.18 -14.32
CA ALA A 516 -86.73 0.53 -13.89
C ALA A 516 -87.32 1.25 -12.66
N ALA A 517 -88.02 2.36 -12.90
CA ALA A 517 -88.81 3.04 -11.86
C ALA A 517 -90.28 2.54 -11.85
N ALA A 518 -90.69 2.07 -10.66
CA ALA A 518 -92.00 2.14 -9.97
C ALA A 518 -93.34 1.94 -10.71
N PRO A 519 -94.39 1.54 -9.97
CA PRO A 519 -95.47 2.52 -9.80
C PRO A 519 -96.00 2.66 -8.36
N GLN A 520 -96.15 3.92 -7.94
CA GLN A 520 -97.15 4.34 -6.97
C GLN A 520 -98.46 4.57 -7.73
N ASP A 521 -99.58 4.04 -7.23
CA ASP A 521 -100.90 4.56 -7.53
C ASP A 521 -101.77 4.52 -6.27
N GLY A 522 -102.43 5.64 -6.00
CA GLY A 522 -103.32 5.85 -4.88
C GLY A 522 -104.78 6.06 -5.34
N LEU A 523 -105.66 5.28 -4.69
CA LEU A 523 -107.04 5.58 -4.29
C LEU A 523 -108.15 5.75 -5.34
N GLY A 524 -109.10 4.80 -5.28
CA GLY A 524 -110.48 4.95 -5.74
C GLY A 524 -111.38 3.92 -5.04
N ALA A 525 -112.46 4.40 -4.43
CA ALA A 525 -113.33 3.71 -3.46
C ALA A 525 -114.29 2.64 -4.04
N GLY A 526 -114.80 1.77 -3.15
CA GLY A 526 -116.23 1.43 -3.14
C GLY A 526 -116.64 -0.04 -3.20
N ASN A 527 -117.17 -0.51 -2.06
CA ASN A 527 -118.23 -1.51 -1.88
C ASN A 527 -117.99 -3.01 -2.19
N GLY A 528 -117.99 -3.80 -1.10
CA GLY A 528 -119.19 -4.61 -0.82
C GLY A 528 -119.08 -6.15 -0.85
N VAL A 529 -119.36 -6.74 0.32
CA VAL A 529 -120.24 -7.92 0.54
C VAL A 529 -119.65 -9.34 0.48
N GLU A 530 -119.77 -10.02 1.64
CA GLU A 530 -119.94 -11.48 1.92
C GLU A 530 -118.86 -12.46 1.42
N GLY A 531 -118.47 -13.54 2.12
CA GLY A 531 -118.95 -14.25 3.30
C GLY A 531 -118.22 -15.60 3.36
N ASN A 532 -118.18 -16.21 4.55
CA ASN A 532 -117.48 -17.43 4.98
C ASN A 532 -115.98 -17.35 5.31
#